data_AF-A0A558AV82-F1
#
_entry.id   AF-A0A558AV82-F1
#
_cell.length_a   1.000
_cell.length_b   1.000
_cell.length_c   1.000
_cell.angle_alpha   90.00
_cell.angle_beta   90.00
_cell.angle_gamma   90.00
#
_symmetry.space_group_name_H-M   'P 1'
#
loop_
_entity.id
_entity.type
_entity.pdbx_description
1 polymer ?
#
loop_
_entity_poly.entity_id
_entity_poly.type
_entity_poly.pdbx_seq_one_letter_code
_entity_poly.pdbx_strand_id
1 'polypeptide(L)'
;MSQSKYYFSFFHAYATNMFLLYFVVLFINTHNGKTPSTLSFILLVIAILLCGWCVVHYFSLRYIYILLPIILAAALMLDFHWLSALLVSYLPILRMEYLYDDLEATMADLSIIITFLLLIAVSVFQTEATSEYMTLYHILLITQILFHFVGRIIYLLFDNAYSWRRRSIIFLTCFSVFITLGVALSFAYRYAVFAAQYIVFLLLSVTVFILRPFFSFLETVELEMPDLPDSETTEQQGEEQTEIIQEESLSSNYPFDSILMILLVLLLGAGLYYYYRKRSQPSEQHKAAGNNSRFNTVDTIRKEKSRKAEVPHNKVRKLYFEFERWLASKGMGRYRNETIDEWIGRCQLQDIIESSTLETYRRTRYMSKEVPNDEYKVYRQTIEKMKKEIINDIKKRR
;
A
#
# COMPACT_ATOMS: atom_id res chain seq x y z
N MET A 1 -8.50 -17.98 -2.02
CA MET A 1 -7.97 -17.17 -3.14
C MET A 1 -7.12 -18.07 -4.03
N SER A 2 -7.31 -18.07 -5.36
CA SER A 2 -6.43 -18.83 -6.25
C SER A 2 -5.00 -18.26 -6.21
N GLN A 3 -3.98 -19.08 -6.46
CA GLN A 3 -2.58 -18.63 -6.45
C GLN A 3 -2.34 -17.50 -7.47
N SER A 4 -2.94 -17.59 -8.66
CA SER A 4 -2.86 -16.55 -9.68
C SER A 4 -3.48 -15.23 -9.21
N LYS A 5 -4.65 -15.28 -8.56
CA LYS A 5 -5.30 -14.09 -8.00
C LYS A 5 -4.44 -13.46 -6.91
N TYR A 6 -3.79 -14.27 -6.06
CA TYR A 6 -2.87 -13.79 -5.03
C TYR A 6 -1.67 -13.03 -5.63
N TYR A 7 -0.93 -13.66 -6.54
CA TYR A 7 0.23 -13.02 -7.16
C TYR A 7 -0.13 -11.76 -7.94
N PHE A 8 -1.26 -11.79 -8.66
CA PHE A 8 -1.76 -10.62 -9.35
C PHE A 8 -2.10 -9.48 -8.38
N SER A 9 -2.83 -9.77 -7.30
CA SER A 9 -3.18 -8.79 -6.28
C SER A 9 -1.95 -8.22 -5.60
N PHE A 10 -0.95 -9.05 -5.32
CA PHE A 10 0.33 -8.64 -4.73
C PHE A 10 1.09 -7.71 -5.66
N PHE A 11 1.28 -8.12 -6.93
CA PHE A 11 1.96 -7.32 -7.93
C PHE A 11 1.25 -5.99 -8.16
N HIS A 12 -0.08 -6.02 -8.33
CA HIS A 12 -0.89 -4.82 -8.53
C HIS A 12 -0.75 -3.85 -7.37
N ALA A 13 -0.96 -4.32 -6.14
CA ALA A 13 -0.83 -3.49 -4.96
C ALA A 13 0.59 -2.93 -4.82
N TYR A 14 1.63 -3.74 -5.03
CA TYR A 14 3.02 -3.31 -4.98
C TYR A 14 3.30 -2.22 -6.03
N ALA A 15 3.03 -2.50 -7.30
CA ALA A 15 3.30 -1.60 -8.42
C ALA A 15 2.52 -0.29 -8.31
N THR A 16 1.25 -0.31 -7.88
CA THR A 16 0.48 0.94 -7.69
C THR A 16 1.15 1.88 -6.68
N ASN A 17 1.71 1.34 -5.58
CA ASN A 17 2.42 2.17 -4.60
C ASN A 17 3.74 2.73 -5.13
N MET A 18 4.37 2.04 -6.09
CA MET A 18 5.63 2.50 -6.69
C MET A 18 5.43 3.73 -7.58
N PHE A 19 4.22 4.02 -8.07
CA PHE A 19 3.95 5.29 -8.78
C PHE A 19 4.12 6.52 -7.87
N LEU A 20 3.61 6.46 -6.64
CA LEU A 20 3.79 7.55 -5.68
C LEU A 20 5.28 7.74 -5.35
N LEU A 21 6.00 6.63 -5.13
CA LEU A 21 7.45 6.69 -4.93
C LEU A 21 8.15 7.30 -6.15
N TYR A 22 7.74 6.90 -7.37
CA TYR A 22 8.32 7.42 -8.59
C TYR A 22 8.10 8.93 -8.72
N PHE A 23 6.91 9.42 -8.36
CA PHE A 23 6.63 10.86 -8.36
C PHE A 23 7.60 11.62 -7.45
N VAL A 24 7.81 11.13 -6.23
CA VAL A 24 8.73 11.76 -5.27
C VAL A 24 10.18 11.71 -5.75
N VAL A 25 10.60 10.58 -6.32
CA VAL A 25 11.94 10.40 -6.88
C VAL A 25 12.17 11.30 -8.09
N LEU A 26 11.17 11.42 -8.95
CA LEU A 26 11.16 12.33 -10.10
C LEU A 26 11.36 13.77 -9.62
N PHE A 27 10.57 14.20 -8.63
CA PHE A 27 10.67 15.53 -8.02
C PHE A 27 12.05 15.85 -7.46
N ILE A 28 12.59 14.96 -6.63
CA ILE A 28 13.92 15.16 -6.03
C ILE A 28 14.99 15.23 -7.10
N ASN A 29 14.98 14.32 -8.08
CA ASN A 29 16.00 14.32 -9.13
C ASN A 29 15.92 15.59 -9.99
N THR A 30 14.73 16.00 -10.43
CA THR A 30 14.57 17.21 -11.26
C THR A 30 15.00 18.47 -10.53
N HIS A 31 14.68 18.62 -9.24
CA HIS A 31 15.05 19.81 -8.47
C HIS A 31 16.56 19.88 -8.18
N ASN A 32 17.26 18.74 -8.21
CA ASN A 32 18.71 18.68 -8.02
C ASN A 32 19.49 18.63 -9.34
N GLY A 33 18.86 19.01 -10.47
CA GLY A 33 19.50 19.05 -11.78
C GLY A 33 19.90 17.68 -12.34
N LYS A 34 19.35 16.59 -11.79
CA LYS A 34 19.58 15.22 -12.29
C LYS A 34 18.52 14.88 -13.33
N THR A 35 18.95 14.26 -14.43
CA THR A 35 18.04 13.83 -15.49
C THR A 35 17.18 12.67 -14.98
N PRO A 36 15.84 12.80 -14.99
CA PRO A 36 14.99 11.76 -14.46
C PRO A 36 14.90 10.56 -15.41
N SER A 37 15.49 9.44 -15.00
CA SER A 37 15.47 8.20 -15.79
C SER A 37 14.31 7.28 -15.38
N THR A 38 13.16 7.42 -16.05
CA THR A 38 11.97 6.56 -15.86
C THR A 38 12.32 5.07 -16.03
N LEU A 39 13.10 4.76 -17.06
CA LEU A 39 13.47 3.39 -17.37
C LEU A 39 14.34 2.77 -16.27
N SER A 40 15.31 3.52 -15.75
CA SER A 40 16.16 3.08 -14.65
C SER A 40 15.36 2.79 -13.38
N PHE A 41 14.38 3.66 -13.06
CA PHE A 41 13.49 3.43 -11.92
C PHE A 41 12.66 2.15 -12.09
N ILE A 42 12.06 1.95 -13.27
CA ILE A 42 11.24 0.75 -13.55
C ILE A 42 12.09 -0.52 -13.44
N LEU A 43 13.30 -0.52 -14.02
CA LEU A 43 14.22 -1.65 -13.94
C LEU A 43 14.61 -1.96 -12.48
N LEU A 44 14.92 -0.95 -11.68
CA LEU A 44 15.22 -1.14 -10.25
C LEU A 44 14.02 -1.73 -9.50
N VAL A 45 12.81 -1.20 -9.69
CA VAL A 45 11.62 -1.70 -9.01
C VAL A 45 11.31 -3.15 -9.40
N ILE A 46 11.44 -3.49 -10.69
CA ILE A 46 11.28 -4.87 -11.18
C ILE A 46 12.36 -5.77 -10.59
N ALA A 47 13.62 -5.33 -10.56
CA ALA A 47 14.72 -6.08 -9.96
C ALA A 47 14.46 -6.34 -8.47
N ILE A 48 14.02 -5.35 -7.71
CA ILE A 48 13.65 -5.50 -6.29
C ILE A 48 12.53 -6.52 -6.14
N LEU A 49 11.48 -6.44 -6.97
CA LEU A 49 10.36 -7.37 -6.90
C LEU A 49 10.80 -8.82 -7.18
N LEU A 50 11.59 -9.04 -8.24
CA LEU A 50 12.06 -10.37 -8.64
C LEU A 50 13.06 -10.95 -7.63
N CYS A 51 14.07 -10.16 -7.24
CA CYS A 51 15.06 -10.57 -6.25
C CYS A 51 14.43 -10.77 -4.89
N GLY A 52 13.54 -9.87 -4.45
CA GLY A 52 12.82 -9.99 -3.20
C GLY A 52 11.93 -11.24 -3.18
N TRP A 53 11.25 -11.55 -4.28
CA TRP A 53 10.45 -12.76 -4.39
C TRP A 53 11.32 -14.01 -4.30
N CYS A 54 12.46 -14.02 -4.99
CA CYS A 54 13.46 -15.09 -4.90
C CYS A 54 13.97 -15.26 -3.46
N VAL A 55 14.38 -14.18 -2.80
CA VAL A 55 14.88 -14.20 -1.42
C VAL A 55 13.82 -14.74 -0.46
N VAL A 56 12.57 -14.30 -0.57
CA VAL A 56 11.49 -14.75 0.31
C VAL A 56 11.06 -16.20 0.02
N HIS A 57 11.23 -16.67 -1.22
CA HIS A 57 10.92 -18.05 -1.58
C HIS A 57 11.97 -19.05 -1.05
N TYR A 58 13.25 -18.71 -1.16
CA TYR A 58 14.36 -19.60 -0.77
C TYR A 58 14.85 -19.38 0.67
N PHE A 59 14.65 -18.19 1.24
CA PHE A 59 15.17 -17.80 2.54
C PHE A 59 14.06 -17.20 3.43
N SER A 60 14.41 -16.84 4.66
CA SER A 60 13.48 -16.14 5.55
C SER A 60 13.28 -14.68 5.12
N LEU A 61 12.08 -14.12 5.36
CA LEU A 61 11.71 -12.73 5.05
C LEU A 61 12.73 -11.70 5.56
N ARG A 62 13.41 -11.99 6.68
CA ARG A 62 14.45 -11.12 7.28
C ARG A 62 15.65 -10.87 6.36
N TYR A 63 15.93 -11.75 5.41
CA TYR A 63 17.05 -11.61 4.49
C TYR A 63 16.77 -10.65 3.33
N ILE A 64 15.52 -10.16 3.17
CA ILE A 64 15.18 -9.20 2.11
C ILE A 64 15.99 -7.90 2.21
N TYR A 65 16.41 -7.53 3.42
CA TYR A 65 17.21 -6.33 3.69
C TYR A 65 18.64 -6.39 3.13
N ILE A 66 19.13 -7.57 2.72
CA ILE A 66 20.40 -7.70 1.99
C ILE A 66 20.33 -6.97 0.64
N LEU A 67 19.15 -6.81 0.06
CA LEU A 67 18.95 -6.08 -1.18
C LEU A 67 19.19 -4.57 -1.03
N LEU A 68 19.05 -3.99 0.17
CA LEU A 68 19.15 -2.55 0.39
C LEU A 68 20.50 -1.97 -0.07
N PRO A 69 21.67 -2.44 0.41
CA PRO A 69 22.96 -1.91 -0.05
C PRO A 69 23.22 -2.14 -1.55
N ILE A 70 22.73 -3.26 -2.10
CA ILE A 70 22.89 -3.60 -3.52
C ILE A 70 22.10 -2.62 -4.40
N ILE A 71 20.84 -2.36 -4.05
CA ILE A 71 19.97 -1.44 -4.79
C ILE A 71 20.42 0.00 -4.59
N LEU A 72 20.90 0.37 -3.41
CA LEU A 72 21.46 1.70 -3.17
C LEU A 72 22.66 1.95 -4.08
N ALA A 73 23.61 1.00 -4.14
CA ALA A 73 24.75 1.09 -5.03
C ALA A 73 24.31 1.18 -6.50
N ALA A 74 23.38 0.33 -6.94
CA ALA A 74 22.86 0.35 -8.30
C ALA A 74 22.18 1.69 -8.65
N ALA A 75 21.38 2.25 -7.74
CA ALA A 75 20.71 3.54 -7.94
C ALA A 75 21.71 4.69 -8.04
N LEU A 76 22.76 4.70 -7.22
CA LEU A 76 23.85 5.68 -7.32
C LEU A 76 24.63 5.55 -8.64
N MET A 77 24.87 4.34 -9.13
CA MET A 77 25.50 4.11 -10.44
C MET A 77 24.62 4.55 -11.62
N LEU A 78 23.30 4.59 -11.43
CA LEU A 78 22.32 5.08 -12.41
C LEU A 78 22.10 6.60 -12.28
N ASP A 79 23.00 7.31 -11.60
CA ASP A 79 23.00 8.77 -11.39
C ASP A 79 21.77 9.34 -10.66
N PHE A 80 21.11 8.54 -9.81
CA PHE A 80 20.07 9.06 -8.93
C PHE A 80 20.70 9.98 -7.87
N HIS A 81 20.01 11.06 -7.53
CA HIS A 81 20.36 11.86 -6.36
C HIS A 81 20.38 10.95 -5.11
N TRP A 82 21.32 11.16 -4.19
CA TRP A 82 21.55 10.24 -3.05
C TRP A 82 20.29 10.02 -2.20
N LEU A 83 19.45 11.05 -2.04
CA LEU A 83 18.18 10.95 -1.33
C LEU A 83 17.17 10.08 -2.10
N SER A 84 17.07 10.26 -3.42
CA SER A 84 16.26 9.41 -4.29
C SER A 84 16.73 7.96 -4.26
N ALA A 85 18.04 7.72 -4.31
CA ALA A 85 18.65 6.40 -4.23
C ALA A 85 18.34 5.72 -2.88
N LEU A 86 18.37 6.47 -1.78
CA LEU A 86 17.97 5.98 -0.46
C LEU A 86 16.47 5.62 -0.42
N LEU A 87 15.60 6.46 -0.96
CA LEU A 87 14.15 6.18 -1.01
C LEU A 87 13.83 4.95 -1.88
N VAL A 88 14.45 4.82 -3.05
CA VAL A 88 14.26 3.68 -3.97
C VAL A 88 14.84 2.39 -3.41
N SER A 89 15.91 2.44 -2.61
CA SER A 89 16.45 1.24 -1.98
C SER A 89 15.64 0.80 -0.77
N TYR A 90 15.11 1.72 0.03
CA TYR A 90 14.41 1.39 1.27
C TYR A 90 12.91 1.11 1.11
N LEU A 91 12.17 2.04 0.49
CA LEU A 91 10.70 1.99 0.51
C LEU A 91 10.08 0.80 -0.24
N PRO A 92 10.59 0.38 -1.41
CA PRO A 92 10.08 -0.81 -2.08
C PRO A 92 10.29 -2.08 -1.26
N ILE A 93 11.44 -2.23 -0.59
CA ILE A 93 11.72 -3.37 0.31
C ILE A 93 10.75 -3.38 1.48
N LEU A 94 10.57 -2.23 2.15
CA LEU A 94 9.62 -2.10 3.26
C LEU A 94 8.19 -2.43 2.80
N ARG A 95 7.80 -1.95 1.62
CA ARG A 95 6.48 -2.22 1.07
C ARG A 95 6.28 -3.70 0.75
N MET A 96 7.33 -4.36 0.28
CA MET A 96 7.31 -5.79 -0.01
C MET A 96 7.11 -6.62 1.26
N GLU A 97 7.81 -6.29 2.35
CA GLU A 97 7.60 -6.92 3.66
C GLU A 97 6.16 -6.75 4.13
N TYR A 98 5.64 -5.52 4.04
CA TYR A 98 4.29 -5.22 4.52
C TYR A 98 3.20 -5.96 3.73
N LEU A 99 3.32 -6.02 2.40
CA LEU A 99 2.38 -6.76 1.55
C LEU A 99 2.49 -8.29 1.71
N TYR A 100 3.63 -8.78 2.21
CA TYR A 100 3.79 -10.19 2.53
C TYR A 100 3.05 -10.56 3.83
N ASP A 101 3.04 -9.65 4.81
CA ASP A 101 2.31 -9.84 6.07
C ASP A 101 0.80 -9.60 5.93
N ASP A 102 0.40 -8.54 5.20
CA ASP A 102 -1.00 -8.18 4.97
C ASP A 102 -1.21 -7.66 3.54
N LEU A 103 -1.80 -8.51 2.71
CA LEU A 103 -2.13 -8.20 1.32
C LEU A 103 -3.27 -7.19 1.19
N GLU A 104 -4.19 -7.15 2.17
CA GLU A 104 -5.36 -6.27 2.13
C GLU A 104 -5.02 -4.83 2.53
N ALA A 105 -3.90 -4.64 3.22
CA ALA A 105 -3.40 -3.33 3.60
C ALA A 105 -2.75 -2.58 2.41
N THR A 106 -3.51 -2.45 1.33
CA THR A 106 -3.16 -1.66 0.15
C THR A 106 -3.31 -0.17 0.47
N MET A 107 -2.27 0.62 0.17
CA MET A 107 -2.33 2.08 0.21
C MET A 107 -2.67 2.66 -1.17
N ALA A 108 -3.26 1.86 -2.06
CA ALA A 108 -3.44 2.20 -3.47
C ALA A 108 -4.32 3.45 -3.64
N ASP A 109 -5.49 3.48 -3.01
CA ASP A 109 -6.43 4.60 -3.11
C ASP A 109 -5.81 5.89 -2.54
N LEU A 110 -5.17 5.78 -1.38
CA LEU A 110 -4.46 6.88 -0.73
C LEU A 110 -3.27 7.37 -1.58
N SER A 111 -2.54 6.46 -2.23
CA SER A 111 -1.42 6.83 -3.10
C SER A 111 -1.85 7.69 -4.28
N ILE A 112 -3.03 7.43 -4.87
CA ILE A 112 -3.56 8.22 -5.99
C ILE A 112 -3.93 9.62 -5.50
N ILE A 113 -4.60 9.72 -4.35
CA ILE A 113 -4.98 11.01 -3.76
C ILE A 113 -3.71 11.83 -3.46
N ILE A 114 -2.70 11.22 -2.83
CA ILE A 114 -1.45 11.92 -2.54
C ILE A 114 -0.73 12.34 -3.83
N THR A 115 -0.59 11.45 -4.83
CA THR A 115 0.03 11.83 -6.11
C THR A 115 -0.74 12.98 -6.78
N PHE A 116 -2.07 12.98 -6.72
CA PHE A 116 -2.88 14.06 -7.27
C PHE A 116 -2.65 15.39 -6.53
N LEU A 117 -2.62 15.37 -5.20
CA LEU A 117 -2.31 16.56 -4.40
C LEU A 117 -0.89 17.07 -4.66
N LEU A 118 0.09 16.17 -4.80
CA LEU A 118 1.46 16.52 -5.17
C LEU A 118 1.53 17.10 -6.58
N LEU A 119 0.76 16.58 -7.54
CA LEU A 119 0.68 17.15 -8.88
C LEU A 119 0.15 18.59 -8.85
N ILE A 120 -0.91 18.86 -8.08
CA ILE A 120 -1.43 20.22 -7.89
C ILE A 120 -0.34 21.11 -7.29
N ALA A 121 0.37 20.64 -6.26
CA ALA A 121 1.46 21.40 -5.64
C ALA A 121 2.57 21.74 -6.65
N VAL A 122 3.05 20.76 -7.41
CA VAL A 122 4.07 20.97 -8.46
C VAL A 122 3.55 21.92 -9.56
N SER A 123 2.25 21.86 -9.88
CA SER A 123 1.63 22.74 -10.88
C SER A 123 1.56 24.20 -10.42
N VAL A 124 1.35 24.42 -9.12
CA VAL A 124 1.25 25.76 -8.53
C VAL A 124 2.64 26.36 -8.28
N PHE A 125 3.59 25.55 -7.80
CA PHE A 125 4.97 25.96 -7.49
C PHE A 125 5.93 25.61 -8.63
N GLN A 126 5.55 25.96 -9.86
CA GLN A 126 6.33 25.65 -11.04
C GLN A 126 7.67 26.39 -11.03
N THR A 127 8.76 25.62 -10.95
CA THR A 127 10.14 26.06 -11.19
C THR A 127 10.55 25.75 -12.63
N GLU A 128 11.64 26.36 -13.13
CA GLU A 128 12.19 26.04 -14.46
C GLU A 128 12.43 24.53 -14.64
N ALA A 129 13.04 23.90 -13.63
CA ALA A 129 13.32 22.46 -13.65
C ALA A 129 12.04 21.62 -13.70
N THR A 130 11.01 21.96 -12.92
CA THR A 130 9.74 21.21 -12.93
C THR A 130 8.90 21.46 -14.19
N SER A 131 9.03 22.65 -14.79
CA SER A 131 8.36 23.04 -16.03
C SER A 131 8.75 22.14 -17.20
N GLU A 132 10.05 21.85 -17.34
CA GLU A 132 10.59 20.98 -18.39
C GLU A 132 9.96 19.57 -18.34
N TYR A 133 9.74 19.04 -17.14
CA TYR A 133 9.21 17.69 -16.93
C TYR A 133 7.71 17.65 -16.61
N MET A 134 6.98 18.75 -16.79
CA MET A 134 5.59 18.84 -16.36
C MET A 134 4.69 17.79 -17.04
N THR A 135 4.93 17.52 -18.32
CA THR A 135 4.25 16.47 -19.08
C THR A 135 4.45 15.08 -18.47
N LEU A 136 5.64 14.80 -17.94
CA LEU A 136 5.96 13.51 -17.33
C LEU A 136 5.18 13.29 -16.04
N TYR A 137 5.03 14.32 -15.19
CA TYR A 137 4.20 14.23 -13.98
C TYR A 137 2.73 13.93 -14.29
N HIS A 138 2.18 14.55 -15.33
CA HIS A 138 0.81 14.27 -15.78
C HIS A 138 0.67 12.84 -16.31
N ILE A 139 1.59 12.40 -17.17
CA ILE A 139 1.62 11.03 -17.68
C ILE A 139 1.71 10.03 -16.53
N LEU A 140 2.52 10.31 -15.52
CA LEU A 140 2.66 9.45 -14.33
C LEU A 140 1.33 9.30 -13.60
N LEU A 141 0.62 10.40 -13.29
CA LEU A 141 -0.67 10.33 -12.61
C LEU A 141 -1.72 9.58 -13.46
N ILE A 142 -1.82 9.91 -14.76
CA ILE A 142 -2.74 9.24 -15.68
C ILE A 142 -2.45 7.74 -15.71
N THR A 143 -1.17 7.36 -15.82
CA THR A 143 -0.74 5.97 -15.83
C THR A 143 -1.07 5.27 -14.51
N GLN A 144 -0.86 5.93 -13.36
CA GLN A 144 -1.19 5.38 -12.03
C GLN A 144 -2.69 5.11 -11.90
N ILE A 145 -3.53 6.06 -12.31
CA ILE A 145 -4.99 5.94 -12.30
C ILE A 145 -5.42 4.77 -13.20
N LEU A 146 -4.96 4.75 -14.46
CA LEU A 146 -5.27 3.68 -15.41
C LEU A 146 -4.84 2.32 -14.87
N PHE A 147 -3.62 2.21 -14.36
CA PHE A 147 -3.08 0.97 -13.80
C PHE A 147 -3.89 0.49 -12.59
N HIS A 148 -4.29 1.41 -11.70
CA HIS A 148 -5.14 1.08 -10.56
C HIS A 148 -6.49 0.49 -11.00
N PHE A 149 -7.22 1.20 -11.85
CA PHE A 149 -8.57 0.78 -12.27
C PHE A 149 -8.52 -0.49 -13.14
N VAL A 150 -7.62 -0.56 -14.12
CA VAL A 150 -7.43 -1.76 -14.95
C VAL A 150 -7.13 -2.96 -14.07
N GLY A 151 -6.20 -2.82 -13.12
CA GLY A 151 -5.86 -3.93 -12.24
C GLY A 151 -7.01 -4.32 -11.32
N ARG A 152 -7.80 -3.37 -10.81
CA ARG A 152 -9.00 -3.67 -10.01
C ARG A 152 -10.08 -4.39 -10.81
N ILE A 153 -10.29 -4.00 -12.07
CA ILE A 153 -11.22 -4.71 -12.97
C ILE A 153 -10.72 -6.15 -13.19
N ILE A 154 -9.44 -6.34 -13.51
CA ILE A 154 -8.86 -7.68 -13.69
C ILE A 154 -9.00 -8.53 -12.42
N TYR A 155 -8.73 -7.95 -11.25
CA TYR A 155 -8.90 -8.61 -9.95
C TYR A 155 -10.33 -9.13 -9.73
N LEU A 156 -11.34 -8.31 -10.05
CA LEU A 156 -12.75 -8.68 -9.95
C LEU A 156 -13.15 -9.78 -10.95
N LEU A 157 -12.46 -9.87 -12.10
CA LEU A 157 -12.72 -10.89 -13.12
C LEU A 157 -12.10 -12.26 -12.80
N PHE A 158 -11.16 -12.37 -11.85
CA PHE A 158 -10.50 -13.63 -11.51
C PHE A 158 -11.44 -14.67 -10.85
N ASP A 159 -12.48 -14.23 -10.14
CA ASP A 159 -13.39 -15.12 -9.37
C ASP A 159 -14.73 -15.39 -10.04
N ASN A 160 -14.96 -14.84 -11.22
CA ASN A 160 -16.29 -14.84 -11.82
C ASN A 160 -16.51 -16.08 -12.69
N ALA A 161 -17.62 -16.81 -12.51
CA ALA A 161 -17.92 -18.05 -13.26
C ALA A 161 -18.19 -17.84 -14.77
N TYR A 162 -18.11 -16.59 -15.26
CA TYR A 162 -18.32 -16.27 -16.66
C TYR A 162 -17.23 -16.84 -17.57
N SER A 163 -17.62 -17.18 -18.81
CA SER A 163 -16.71 -17.55 -19.88
C SER A 163 -15.75 -16.41 -20.25
N TRP A 164 -14.55 -16.75 -20.74
CA TRP A 164 -13.51 -15.78 -21.12
C TRP A 164 -14.05 -14.66 -22.02
N ARG A 165 -14.83 -15.00 -23.05
CA ARG A 165 -15.45 -14.03 -23.97
C ARG A 165 -16.31 -13.00 -23.24
N ARG A 166 -17.12 -13.43 -22.26
CA ARG A 166 -18.00 -12.53 -21.51
C ARG A 166 -17.19 -11.65 -20.53
N ARG A 167 -16.11 -12.19 -19.94
CA ARG A 167 -15.18 -11.40 -19.11
C ARG A 167 -14.50 -10.29 -19.91
N SER A 168 -14.03 -10.58 -21.12
CA SER A 168 -13.41 -9.57 -21.99
C SER A 168 -14.39 -8.48 -22.42
N ILE A 169 -15.65 -8.83 -22.71
CA ILE A 169 -16.68 -7.83 -23.02
C ILE A 169 -16.93 -6.92 -21.82
N ILE A 170 -17.12 -7.48 -20.61
CA ILE A 170 -17.30 -6.70 -19.39
C ILE A 170 -16.10 -5.77 -19.16
N PHE A 171 -14.87 -6.30 -19.29
CA PHE A 171 -13.65 -5.51 -19.20
C PHE A 171 -13.66 -4.33 -20.19
N LEU A 172 -13.93 -4.60 -21.46
CA LEU A 172 -13.92 -3.59 -22.51
C LEU A 172 -15.02 -2.53 -22.30
N THR A 173 -16.20 -2.92 -21.83
CA THR A 173 -17.28 -2.00 -21.49
C THR A 173 -16.89 -1.11 -20.32
N CYS A 174 -16.40 -1.68 -19.21
CA CYS A 174 -15.95 -0.89 -18.05
C CYS A 174 -14.80 0.05 -18.42
N PHE A 175 -13.83 -0.44 -19.19
CA PHE A 175 -12.69 0.35 -19.66
C PHE A 175 -13.12 1.49 -20.59
N SER A 176 -14.07 1.23 -21.50
CA SER A 176 -14.64 2.24 -22.38
C SER A 176 -15.36 3.34 -21.60
N VAL A 177 -16.23 2.98 -20.65
CA VAL A 177 -16.90 3.95 -19.76
C VAL A 177 -15.88 4.76 -18.95
N PHE A 178 -14.80 4.13 -18.50
CA PHE A 178 -13.74 4.81 -17.77
C PHE A 178 -13.02 5.85 -18.64
N ILE A 179 -12.66 5.49 -19.88
CA ILE A 179 -12.01 6.41 -20.82
C ILE A 179 -12.94 7.57 -21.19
N THR A 180 -14.22 7.29 -21.51
CA THR A 180 -15.16 8.35 -21.88
C THR A 180 -15.38 9.33 -20.74
N LEU A 181 -15.48 8.83 -19.49
CA LEU A 181 -15.54 9.67 -18.30
C LEU A 181 -14.26 10.49 -18.12
N GLY A 182 -13.08 9.90 -18.32
CA GLY A 182 -11.80 10.59 -18.25
C GLY A 182 -11.65 11.72 -19.27
N VAL A 183 -12.08 11.50 -20.52
CA VAL A 183 -12.09 12.53 -21.57
C VAL A 183 -13.06 13.66 -21.20
N ALA A 184 -14.27 13.33 -20.75
CA ALA A 184 -15.25 14.33 -20.30
C ALA A 184 -14.72 15.19 -19.13
N LEU A 185 -14.08 14.55 -18.14
CA LEU A 185 -13.41 15.23 -17.03
C LEU A 185 -12.23 16.09 -17.49
N SER A 186 -11.46 15.66 -18.48
CA SER A 186 -10.36 16.47 -19.03
C SER A 186 -10.87 17.74 -19.70
N PHE A 187 -11.99 17.67 -20.43
CA PHE A 187 -12.63 18.87 -20.96
C PHE A 187 -13.11 19.78 -19.82
N ALA A 188 -13.79 19.23 -18.81
CA ALA A 188 -14.25 19.99 -17.64
C ALA A 188 -13.08 20.64 -16.87
N TYR A 189 -11.95 19.93 -16.71
CA TYR A 189 -10.75 20.44 -16.06
C TYR A 189 -10.19 21.66 -16.77
N ARG A 190 -10.12 21.65 -18.11
CA ARG A 190 -9.65 22.81 -18.87
C ARG A 190 -10.51 24.05 -18.60
N TYR A 191 -11.83 23.88 -18.52
CA TYR A 191 -12.74 24.98 -18.17
C TYR A 191 -12.61 25.40 -16.70
N ALA A 192 -12.39 24.46 -15.79
CA ALA A 192 -12.20 24.75 -14.37
C ALA A 192 -10.90 25.54 -14.11
N VAL A 193 -9.79 25.14 -14.74
CA VAL A 193 -8.51 25.89 -14.66
C VAL A 193 -8.66 27.27 -15.29
N PHE A 194 -9.30 27.36 -16.47
CA PHE A 194 -9.57 28.65 -17.10
C PHE A 194 -10.42 29.57 -16.20
N ALA A 195 -11.48 29.03 -15.58
CA ALA A 195 -12.31 29.78 -14.64
C ALA A 195 -11.52 30.21 -13.39
N ALA A 196 -10.67 29.33 -12.84
CA ALA A 196 -9.82 29.66 -11.68
C ALA A 196 -8.80 30.76 -12.02
N GLN A 197 -8.12 30.66 -13.16
CA GLN A 197 -7.21 31.70 -13.66
C GLN A 197 -7.95 33.03 -13.85
N TYR A 198 -9.16 32.98 -14.41
CA TYR A 198 -10.00 34.17 -14.58
C TYR A 198 -10.39 34.80 -13.23
N ILE A 199 -10.74 34.00 -12.22
CA ILE A 199 -11.04 34.47 -10.87
C ILE A 199 -9.81 35.15 -10.24
N VAL A 200 -8.62 34.54 -10.35
CA VAL A 200 -7.37 35.13 -9.84
C VAL A 200 -7.08 36.45 -10.56
N PHE A 201 -7.20 36.48 -11.89
CA PHE A 201 -7.02 37.71 -12.67
C PHE A 201 -8.01 38.80 -12.26
N LEU A 202 -9.28 38.44 -12.01
CA LEU A 202 -10.31 39.36 -11.55
C LEU A 202 -9.98 39.89 -10.15
N LEU A 203 -9.59 39.03 -9.21
CA LEU A 203 -9.16 39.44 -7.86
C LEU A 203 -7.96 40.39 -7.90
N LEU A 204 -6.98 40.10 -8.75
CA LEU A 204 -5.79 40.94 -8.92
C LEU A 204 -6.15 42.28 -9.56
N SER A 205 -7.02 42.29 -10.58
CA SER A 205 -7.54 43.50 -11.21
C SER A 205 -8.33 44.38 -10.23
N VAL A 206 -9.18 43.77 -9.39
CA VAL A 206 -9.89 44.48 -8.32
C VAL A 206 -8.92 45.05 -7.30
N THR A 207 -7.88 44.30 -6.94
CA THR A 207 -6.83 44.78 -6.01
C THR A 207 -6.09 45.98 -6.59
N VAL A 208 -5.68 45.92 -7.87
CA VAL A 208 -5.05 47.06 -8.57
C VAL A 208 -5.99 48.25 -8.65
N PHE A 209 -7.28 48.03 -8.95
CA PHE A 209 -8.27 49.10 -8.99
C PHE A 209 -8.43 49.81 -7.63
N ILE A 210 -8.45 49.05 -6.53
CA ILE A 210 -8.53 49.59 -5.16
C ILE A 210 -7.24 50.33 -4.77
N LEU A 211 -6.07 49.84 -5.18
CA LEU A 211 -4.78 50.46 -4.89
C LEU A 211 -4.47 51.69 -5.77
N ARG A 212 -5.11 51.82 -6.94
CA ARG A 212 -4.88 52.92 -7.87
C ARG A 212 -5.00 54.32 -7.24
N PRO A 213 -6.06 54.66 -6.47
CA PRO A 213 -6.13 55.97 -5.81
C PRO A 213 -5.05 56.17 -4.73
N PHE A 214 -4.59 55.09 -4.09
CA PHE A 214 -3.51 55.16 -3.12
C PHE A 214 -2.16 55.47 -3.79
N PHE A 215 -1.87 54.83 -4.93
CA PHE A 215 -0.67 55.13 -5.71
C PHE A 215 -0.73 56.52 -6.37
N SER A 216 -1.88 56.96 -6.88
CA SER A 216 -2.00 58.33 -7.40
C SER A 216 -1.82 59.38 -6.30
N PHE A 217 -2.27 59.09 -5.08
CA PHE A 217 -2.01 59.96 -3.93
C PHE A 217 -0.51 60.02 -3.59
N LEU A 218 0.18 58.88 -3.55
CA LEU A 218 1.63 58.84 -3.32
C LEU A 218 2.42 59.56 -4.42
N GLU A 219 2.00 59.47 -5.68
CA GLU A 219 2.63 60.18 -6.80
C GLU A 219 2.44 61.70 -6.72
N THR A 220 1.35 62.16 -6.09
CA THR A 220 1.10 63.60 -5.86
C THR A 220 1.94 64.13 -4.68
N VAL A 221 2.44 63.26 -3.81
CA VAL A 221 3.41 63.63 -2.78
C VAL A 221 4.79 63.59 -3.44
N GLU A 222 5.17 64.70 -4.08
CA GLU A 222 6.56 64.94 -4.48
C GLU A 222 7.44 64.85 -3.22
N LEU A 223 8.04 63.68 -3.01
CA LEU A 223 9.19 63.53 -2.14
C LEU A 223 10.30 64.33 -2.83
N GLU A 224 10.49 65.55 -2.35
CA GLU A 224 11.62 66.42 -2.68
C GLU A 224 12.89 65.60 -2.41
N MET A 225 13.39 64.91 -3.45
CA MET A 225 14.63 64.18 -3.35
C MET A 225 15.69 65.26 -3.16
N PRO A 226 16.50 65.21 -2.09
CA PRO A 226 17.55 66.19 -1.90
C PRO A 226 18.44 66.19 -3.14
N ASP A 227 18.61 67.35 -3.75
CA ASP A 227 19.48 67.58 -4.90
C ASP A 227 20.82 66.89 -4.64
N LEU A 228 21.03 65.76 -5.31
CA LEU A 228 22.36 65.16 -5.38
C LEU A 228 23.20 66.17 -6.16
N PRO A 229 24.32 66.65 -5.61
CA PRO A 229 25.15 67.62 -6.30
C PRO A 229 25.56 67.06 -7.65
N ASP A 230 25.34 67.86 -8.69
CA ASP A 230 25.75 67.63 -10.07
C ASP A 230 27.18 67.07 -10.10
N SER A 231 27.30 65.75 -10.28
CA SER A 231 28.56 65.16 -10.71
C SER A 231 28.73 65.54 -12.17
N GLU A 232 29.58 66.54 -12.37
CA GLU A 232 30.07 67.10 -13.61
C GLU A 232 29.98 66.13 -14.80
N THR A 233 29.23 66.58 -15.80
CA THR A 233 29.27 66.13 -17.18
C THR A 233 30.71 66.06 -17.69
N THR A 234 31.24 64.85 -17.80
CA THR A 234 32.32 64.55 -18.75
C THR A 234 31.66 64.06 -20.04
N GLU A 235 31.60 64.94 -21.03
CA GLU A 235 31.37 64.58 -22.41
C GLU A 235 32.48 63.63 -22.88
N GLN A 236 32.20 62.34 -22.97
CA GLN A 236 32.93 61.45 -23.87
C GLN A 236 31.96 60.68 -24.76
N GLN A 237 31.99 61.15 -25.99
CA GLN A 237 31.44 60.64 -27.23
C GLN A 237 31.71 59.13 -27.43
N GLY A 238 30.63 58.36 -27.60
CA GLY A 238 30.60 57.18 -28.47
C GLY A 238 31.06 55.85 -27.87
N GLU A 239 30.13 55.13 -27.25
CA GLU A 239 29.84 53.72 -27.54
C GLU A 239 28.53 53.38 -26.83
N GLU A 240 27.52 52.91 -27.58
CA GLU A 240 26.37 52.20 -27.03
C GLU A 240 26.90 50.88 -26.43
N GLN A 241 27.48 50.95 -25.24
CA GLN A 241 27.45 49.85 -24.33
C GLN A 241 26.02 49.81 -23.81
N THR A 242 25.21 48.97 -24.44
CA THR A 242 24.15 48.28 -23.73
C THR A 242 24.77 47.72 -22.46
N GLU A 243 24.61 48.44 -21.35
CA GLU A 243 24.58 47.83 -20.03
C GLU A 243 23.51 46.77 -20.13
N ILE A 244 23.95 45.57 -20.50
CA ILE A 244 23.38 44.34 -20.04
C ILE A 244 23.45 44.52 -18.53
N ILE A 245 22.36 45.03 -17.96
CA ILE A 245 21.94 44.70 -16.61
C ILE A 245 21.93 43.18 -16.65
N GLN A 246 23.09 42.60 -16.32
CA GLN A 246 23.13 41.32 -15.70
C GLN A 246 22.25 41.54 -14.48
N GLU A 247 20.97 41.20 -14.64
CA GLU A 247 20.32 40.35 -13.68
C GLU A 247 21.27 39.15 -13.49
N GLU A 248 22.38 39.37 -12.78
CA GLU A 248 22.78 38.48 -11.72
C GLU A 248 21.50 38.32 -10.95
N SER A 249 20.76 37.29 -11.35
CA SER A 249 19.82 36.61 -10.51
C SER A 249 20.47 36.66 -9.14
N LEU A 250 19.91 37.53 -8.29
CA LEU A 250 19.89 37.34 -6.87
C LEU A 250 19.16 36.00 -6.70
N SER A 251 19.86 34.93 -7.05
CA SER A 251 19.76 33.60 -6.51
C SER A 251 19.93 33.87 -5.05
N SER A 252 18.79 34.20 -4.45
CA SER A 252 18.71 34.47 -3.05
C SER A 252 19.16 33.15 -2.45
N ASN A 253 20.42 33.11 -2.02
CA ASN A 253 21.05 32.06 -1.23
C ASN A 253 20.38 31.97 0.15
N TYR A 254 19.07 32.27 0.23
CA TYR A 254 18.24 31.76 1.27
C TYR A 254 18.21 30.25 1.08
N PRO A 255 18.60 29.48 2.09
CA PRO A 255 18.57 28.03 2.06
C PRO A 255 17.12 27.55 2.18
N PHE A 256 16.18 28.14 1.44
CA PHE A 256 14.78 27.77 1.44
C PHE A 256 14.65 26.32 0.99
N ASP A 257 15.45 25.92 0.00
CA ASP A 257 15.59 24.52 -0.42
C ASP A 257 16.12 23.62 0.70
N SER A 258 17.10 24.09 1.49
CA SER A 258 17.62 23.31 2.62
C SER A 258 16.60 23.22 3.76
N ILE A 259 15.85 24.29 4.03
CA ILE A 259 14.80 24.35 5.05
C ILE A 259 13.62 23.46 4.67
N LEU A 260 13.20 23.48 3.39
CA LEU A 260 12.13 22.66 2.88
C LEU A 260 12.54 21.17 2.83
N MET A 261 13.81 20.89 2.55
CA MET A 261 14.36 19.53 2.61
C MET A 261 14.48 19.02 4.05
N ILE A 262 14.94 19.86 5.00
CA ILE A 262 14.93 19.54 6.43
C ILE A 262 13.50 19.29 6.92
N LEU A 263 12.54 20.14 6.54
CA LEU A 263 11.13 19.99 6.91
C LEU A 263 10.55 18.68 6.37
N LEU A 264 10.87 18.33 5.11
CA LEU A 264 10.44 17.07 4.49
C LEU A 264 11.06 15.85 5.17
N VAL A 265 12.35 15.91 5.53
CA VAL A 265 13.02 14.85 6.31
C VAL A 265 12.42 14.73 7.71
N LEU A 266 12.06 15.85 8.35
CA LEU A 266 11.38 15.86 9.65
C LEU A 266 9.96 15.30 9.54
N LEU A 267 9.23 15.58 8.45
CA LEU A 267 7.89 15.06 8.20
C LEU A 267 7.92 13.56 7.88
N LEU A 268 8.88 13.11 7.08
CA LEU A 268 9.14 11.69 6.81
C LEU A 268 9.58 10.96 8.07
N GLY A 269 10.49 11.55 8.84
CA GLY A 269 10.99 11.02 10.11
C GLY A 269 9.91 10.96 11.19
N ALA A 270 9.08 12.00 11.31
CA ALA A 270 7.92 12.03 12.20
C ALA A 270 6.83 11.05 11.73
N GLY A 271 6.63 10.92 10.43
CA GLY A 271 5.73 9.93 9.82
C GLY A 271 6.18 8.50 10.12
N LEU A 272 7.47 8.20 9.94
CA LEU A 272 8.10 6.93 10.30
C LEU A 272 8.04 6.69 11.82
N TYR A 273 8.36 7.69 12.64
CA TYR A 273 8.28 7.60 14.10
C TYR A 273 6.85 7.34 14.58
N TYR A 274 5.87 8.08 14.06
CA TYR A 274 4.46 7.88 14.37
C TYR A 274 3.97 6.52 13.88
N TYR A 275 4.43 6.07 12.71
CA TYR A 275 4.16 4.76 12.14
C TYR A 275 4.72 3.62 13.02
N TYR A 276 5.98 3.71 13.46
CA TYR A 276 6.59 2.72 14.35
C TYR A 276 6.04 2.77 15.78
N ARG A 277 5.65 3.96 16.27
CA ARG A 277 5.02 4.12 17.59
C ARG A 277 3.58 3.63 17.62
N LYS A 278 2.85 3.76 16.49
CA LYS A 278 1.48 3.26 16.32
C LYS A 278 1.45 1.79 15.88
N ARG A 279 2.61 1.15 15.73
CA ARG A 279 2.77 -0.31 15.76
C ARG A 279 2.50 -0.84 17.18
N SER A 280 1.32 -0.51 17.71
CA SER A 280 0.68 -1.32 18.75
C SER A 280 0.73 -2.74 18.24
N GLN A 281 1.34 -3.59 19.06
CA GLN A 281 1.61 -5.00 18.81
C GLN A 281 0.52 -5.61 17.91
N PRO A 282 0.88 -6.28 16.80
CA PRO A 282 -0.10 -7.06 16.08
C PRO A 282 -0.74 -7.99 17.10
N SER A 283 -2.07 -7.90 17.24
CA SER A 283 -2.87 -8.81 18.04
C SER A 283 -2.26 -10.21 17.91
N GLU A 284 -1.89 -10.82 19.03
CA GLU A 284 -1.26 -12.14 19.07
C GLU A 284 -2.08 -13.22 18.33
N GLN A 285 -3.30 -12.89 17.93
CA GLN A 285 -4.18 -13.67 17.07
C GLN A 285 -3.59 -13.98 15.67
N HIS A 286 -2.68 -13.15 15.12
CA HIS A 286 -2.05 -13.45 13.81
C HIS A 286 -0.65 -14.08 13.91
N LYS A 287 0.06 -13.94 15.04
CA LYS A 287 1.38 -14.57 15.23
C LYS A 287 1.30 -16.08 15.48
N ALA A 288 0.18 -16.58 16.00
CA ALA A 288 -0.07 -18.02 16.09
C ALA A 288 -0.41 -18.67 14.73
N ALA A 289 -0.87 -17.88 13.75
CA ALA A 289 -1.21 -18.36 12.41
C ALA A 289 -0.02 -18.26 11.42
N GLY A 290 0.84 -17.25 11.56
CA GLY A 290 1.94 -16.97 10.63
C GLY A 290 3.12 -17.95 10.67
N ASN A 291 3.31 -18.71 11.76
CA ASN A 291 4.42 -19.67 11.87
C ASN A 291 4.08 -21.10 11.39
N ASN A 292 2.83 -21.35 10.98
CA ASN A 292 2.38 -22.62 10.40
C ASN A 292 1.97 -22.53 8.93
N SER A 293 2.09 -21.35 8.31
CA SER A 293 1.80 -21.12 6.89
C SER A 293 3.06 -21.22 6.01
N ARG A 294 3.89 -22.24 6.24
CA ARG A 294 4.85 -22.67 5.22
C ARG A 294 4.12 -23.63 4.29
N PHE A 295 3.90 -23.19 3.06
CA PHE A 295 3.71 -23.98 1.83
C PHE A 295 3.24 -25.43 2.04
N ASN A 296 1.93 -25.65 2.03
CA ASN A 296 1.38 -26.93 1.61
C ASN A 296 0.90 -26.78 0.16
N THR A 297 1.83 -27.01 -0.76
CA THR A 297 1.57 -27.35 -2.16
C THR A 297 0.61 -28.53 -2.19
N VAL A 298 -0.59 -28.31 -2.73
CA VAL A 298 -1.49 -29.38 -3.14
C VAL A 298 -0.92 -29.95 -4.43
N ASP A 299 0.00 -30.88 -4.28
CA ASP A 299 0.29 -31.94 -5.25
C ASP A 299 1.31 -32.89 -4.64
N THR A 300 0.78 -33.89 -3.94
CA THR A 300 1.26 -35.29 -3.87
C THR A 300 0.67 -35.91 -2.61
N ILE A 301 -0.04 -37.02 -2.79
CA ILE A 301 -0.42 -37.92 -1.70
C ILE A 301 0.88 -38.54 -1.15
N ARG A 302 1.55 -37.80 -0.27
CA ARG A 302 2.67 -38.31 0.53
C ARG A 302 2.16 -38.42 1.94
N LYS A 303 2.11 -39.66 2.46
CA LYS A 303 1.78 -39.99 3.85
C LYS A 303 2.56 -39.09 4.80
N GLU A 304 1.94 -37.99 5.23
CA GLU A 304 2.49 -37.11 6.24
C GLU A 304 2.58 -37.91 7.54
N LYS A 305 3.81 -38.12 8.02
CA LYS A 305 4.04 -38.65 9.36
C LYS A 305 3.32 -37.73 10.34
N SER A 306 2.28 -38.25 10.97
CA SER A 306 1.52 -37.64 12.06
C SER A 306 2.47 -36.90 13.02
N ARG A 307 2.49 -35.57 12.94
CA ARG A 307 2.99 -34.75 14.04
C ARG A 307 2.12 -35.10 15.25
N LYS A 308 2.75 -35.65 16.30
CA LYS A 308 2.08 -35.97 17.56
C LYS A 308 1.47 -34.67 18.09
N ALA A 309 0.16 -34.55 18.02
CA ALA A 309 -0.54 -33.43 18.63
C ALA A 309 -0.27 -33.47 20.15
N GLU A 310 0.10 -32.32 20.71
CA GLU A 310 0.39 -32.17 22.14
C GLU A 310 -0.86 -32.53 22.95
N VAL A 311 -0.68 -33.42 23.93
CA VAL A 311 -1.78 -33.88 24.79
C VAL A 311 -2.08 -32.79 25.81
N PRO A 312 -3.33 -32.29 25.91
CA PRO A 312 -3.69 -31.28 26.89
C PRO A 312 -3.48 -31.75 28.34
N HIS A 313 -2.99 -30.88 29.22
CA HIS A 313 -2.80 -31.19 30.66
C HIS A 313 -4.12 -31.32 31.45
N ASN A 314 -5.21 -30.69 31.01
CA ASN A 314 -6.50 -30.78 31.69
C ASN A 314 -7.18 -32.14 31.42
N LYS A 315 -7.61 -32.83 32.50
CA LYS A 315 -8.23 -34.16 32.46
C LYS A 315 -9.44 -34.26 31.52
N VAL A 316 -10.27 -33.21 31.45
CA VAL A 316 -11.45 -33.15 30.57
C VAL A 316 -11.02 -32.94 29.11
N ARG A 317 -10.05 -32.05 28.87
CA ARG A 317 -9.52 -31.81 27.51
C ARG A 317 -8.81 -33.04 26.94
N LYS A 318 -8.15 -33.82 27.79
CA LYS A 318 -7.55 -35.10 27.40
C LYS A 318 -8.60 -36.12 26.95
N LEU A 319 -9.71 -36.22 27.69
CA LEU A 319 -10.84 -37.10 27.36
C LEU A 319 -11.44 -36.75 25.97
N TYR A 320 -11.57 -35.46 25.65
CA TYR A 320 -12.04 -35.01 24.34
C TYR A 320 -11.02 -35.21 23.22
N PHE A 321 -9.75 -34.96 23.49
CA PHE A 321 -8.69 -35.23 22.52
C PHE A 321 -8.64 -36.72 22.15
N GLU A 322 -8.84 -37.61 23.13
CA GLU A 322 -8.95 -39.05 22.89
C GLU A 322 -10.20 -39.41 22.07
N PHE A 323 -11.33 -38.74 22.30
CA PHE A 323 -12.54 -38.91 21.51
C PHE A 323 -12.39 -38.45 20.05
N GLU A 324 -11.83 -37.26 19.82
CA GLU A 324 -11.53 -36.76 18.46
C GLU A 324 -10.56 -37.69 17.72
N ARG A 325 -9.53 -38.19 18.42
CA ARG A 325 -8.58 -39.16 17.86
C ARG A 325 -9.26 -40.49 17.53
N TRP A 326 -10.20 -40.94 18.37
CA TRP A 326 -10.99 -42.14 18.09
C TRP A 326 -11.87 -41.95 16.84
N LEU A 327 -12.55 -40.81 16.70
CA LEU A 327 -13.35 -40.50 15.50
C LEU A 327 -12.48 -40.37 14.24
N ALA A 328 -11.29 -39.77 14.36
CA ALA A 328 -10.32 -39.72 13.27
C ALA A 328 -9.91 -41.13 12.81
N SER A 329 -9.75 -42.09 13.73
CA SER A 329 -9.46 -43.49 13.38
C SER A 329 -10.60 -44.18 12.60
N LYS A 330 -11.82 -43.62 12.65
CA LYS A 330 -13.01 -44.08 11.91
C LYS A 330 -13.29 -43.25 10.66
N GLY A 331 -12.38 -42.36 10.25
CA GLY A 331 -12.55 -41.48 9.10
C GLY A 331 -13.46 -40.27 9.34
N MET A 332 -13.91 -40.06 10.58
CA MET A 332 -14.79 -38.95 10.99
C MET A 332 -14.03 -37.88 11.77
N GLY A 333 -12.75 -37.69 11.47
CA GLY A 333 -11.93 -36.67 12.13
C GLY A 333 -12.35 -35.25 11.74
N ARG A 334 -12.16 -34.30 12.66
CA ARG A 334 -12.40 -32.87 12.42
C ARG A 334 -11.27 -32.25 11.61
N TYR A 335 -11.59 -31.41 10.62
CA TYR A 335 -10.56 -30.65 9.89
C TYR A 335 -10.05 -29.45 10.70
N ARG A 336 -8.85 -28.96 10.38
CA ARG A 336 -8.19 -27.90 11.18
C ARG A 336 -8.99 -26.59 11.24
N ASN A 337 -9.71 -26.26 10.17
CA ASN A 337 -10.46 -25.01 10.03
C ASN A 337 -11.97 -25.22 10.18
N GLU A 338 -12.39 -26.35 10.74
CA GLU A 338 -13.79 -26.72 10.85
C GLU A 338 -14.31 -26.45 12.27
N THR A 339 -15.43 -25.75 12.35
CA THR A 339 -16.16 -25.55 13.61
C THR A 339 -16.77 -26.88 14.09
N ILE A 340 -17.16 -26.94 15.36
CA ILE A 340 -17.79 -28.14 15.91
C ILE A 340 -19.11 -28.44 15.17
N ASP A 341 -19.86 -27.40 14.81
CA ASP A 341 -21.18 -27.54 14.20
C ASP A 341 -21.08 -28.01 12.75
N GLU A 342 -20.12 -27.46 12.00
CA GLU A 342 -19.78 -27.93 10.66
C GLU A 342 -19.30 -29.39 10.67
N TRP A 343 -18.45 -29.75 11.64
CA TRP A 343 -17.93 -31.11 11.79
C TRP A 343 -19.02 -32.13 12.11
N ILE A 344 -19.87 -31.83 13.10
CA ILE A 344 -20.99 -32.69 13.48
C ILE A 344 -21.98 -32.79 12.33
N GLY A 345 -22.25 -31.69 11.61
CA GLY A 345 -23.12 -31.67 10.43
C GLY A 345 -22.57 -32.54 9.30
N ARG A 346 -21.29 -32.40 8.97
CA ARG A 346 -20.63 -33.22 7.93
C ARG A 346 -20.63 -34.71 8.26
N CYS A 347 -20.38 -35.05 9.52
CA CYS A 347 -20.40 -36.44 9.97
C CYS A 347 -21.81 -36.97 10.26
N GLN A 348 -22.87 -36.17 10.01
CA GLN A 348 -24.28 -36.51 10.28
C GLN A 348 -24.50 -37.00 11.73
N LEU A 349 -23.72 -36.46 12.67
CA LEU A 349 -23.80 -36.83 14.08
C LEU A 349 -24.98 -36.17 14.80
N GLN A 350 -25.61 -35.17 14.16
CA GLN A 350 -26.77 -34.44 14.69
C GLN A 350 -28.00 -35.33 14.88
N ASP A 351 -28.16 -36.34 14.02
CA ASP A 351 -29.29 -37.28 14.05
C ASP A 351 -29.02 -38.48 14.99
N ILE A 352 -27.77 -38.65 15.42
CA ILE A 352 -27.30 -39.82 16.17
C ILE A 352 -27.12 -39.47 17.65
N ILE A 353 -26.65 -38.26 17.94
CA ILE A 353 -26.31 -37.81 19.29
C ILE A 353 -27.34 -36.78 19.75
N GLU A 354 -27.85 -36.98 20.95
CA GLU A 354 -28.79 -36.06 21.59
C GLU A 354 -28.23 -34.63 21.71
N SER A 355 -29.04 -33.62 21.38
CA SER A 355 -28.62 -32.20 21.36
C SER A 355 -28.09 -31.70 22.72
N SER A 356 -28.66 -32.19 23.82
CA SER A 356 -28.22 -31.95 25.20
C SER A 356 -26.79 -32.43 25.46
N THR A 357 -26.41 -33.53 24.80
CA THR A 357 -25.12 -34.20 24.93
C THR A 357 -24.04 -33.48 24.09
N LEU A 358 -24.42 -32.91 22.94
CA LEU A 358 -23.57 -32.04 22.12
C LEU A 358 -23.34 -30.66 22.74
N GLU A 359 -24.34 -30.09 23.40
CA GLU A 359 -24.20 -28.80 24.09
C GLU A 359 -23.23 -28.91 25.29
N THR A 360 -23.30 -30.04 25.99
CA THR A 360 -22.37 -30.40 27.07
C THR A 360 -20.92 -30.48 26.54
N TYR A 361 -20.73 -31.03 25.34
CA TYR A 361 -19.44 -31.07 24.64
C TYR A 361 -18.94 -29.65 24.32
N ARG A 362 -19.78 -28.79 23.73
CA ARG A 362 -19.43 -27.40 23.37
C ARG A 362 -18.96 -26.60 24.58
N ARG A 363 -19.72 -26.65 25.69
CA ARG A 363 -19.44 -25.86 26.91
C ARG A 363 -18.08 -26.17 27.52
N THR A 364 -17.72 -27.45 27.57
CA THR A 364 -16.48 -27.88 28.24
C THR A 364 -15.18 -27.57 27.50
N ARG A 365 -15.20 -27.44 26.17
CA ARG A 365 -13.99 -27.11 25.40
C ARG A 365 -13.49 -25.70 25.71
N TYR A 366 -14.42 -24.78 25.91
CA TYR A 366 -14.15 -23.37 26.15
C TYR A 366 -14.07 -22.99 27.63
N MET A 367 -14.39 -23.92 28.54
CA MET A 367 -14.15 -23.71 29.96
C MET A 367 -12.66 -23.80 30.30
N SER A 368 -12.18 -22.78 31.00
CA SER A 368 -10.79 -22.63 31.47
C SER A 368 -10.58 -23.10 32.91
N LYS A 369 -11.65 -23.46 33.63
CA LYS A 369 -11.59 -23.87 35.05
C LYS A 369 -11.36 -25.38 35.21
N GLU A 370 -10.67 -25.74 36.28
CA GLU A 370 -10.55 -27.14 36.71
C GLU A 370 -11.91 -27.68 37.14
N VAL A 371 -12.30 -28.83 36.58
CA VAL A 371 -13.61 -29.44 36.79
C VAL A 371 -13.52 -30.41 37.97
N PRO A 372 -14.46 -30.35 38.94
CA PRO A 372 -14.49 -31.27 40.08
C PRO A 372 -14.67 -32.73 39.63
N ASN A 373 -14.17 -33.68 40.43
CA ASN A 373 -14.14 -35.10 40.07
C ASN A 373 -15.52 -35.72 39.79
N ASP A 374 -16.59 -35.18 40.36
CA ASP A 374 -17.95 -35.68 40.16
C ASP A 374 -18.50 -35.31 38.78
N GLU A 375 -18.25 -34.08 38.32
CA GLU A 375 -18.59 -33.65 36.96
C GLU A 375 -17.74 -34.40 35.92
N TYR A 376 -16.48 -34.71 36.23
CA TYR A 376 -15.61 -35.52 35.35
C TYR A 376 -16.19 -36.91 35.06
N LYS A 377 -16.82 -37.57 36.04
CA LYS A 377 -17.49 -38.88 35.84
C LYS A 377 -18.66 -38.76 34.88
N VAL A 378 -19.45 -37.70 34.99
CA VAL A 378 -20.56 -37.42 34.07
C VAL A 378 -20.04 -37.25 32.64
N TYR A 379 -18.99 -36.44 32.45
CA TYR A 379 -18.38 -36.24 31.12
C TYR A 379 -17.87 -37.53 30.50
N ARG A 380 -17.22 -38.39 31.29
CA ARG A 380 -16.74 -39.68 30.82
C ARG A 380 -17.90 -40.58 30.37
N GLN A 381 -18.98 -40.64 31.15
CA GLN A 381 -20.16 -41.43 30.80
C GLN A 381 -20.83 -40.92 29.53
N THR A 382 -20.90 -39.60 29.36
CA THR A 382 -21.45 -38.95 28.17
C THR A 382 -20.65 -39.29 26.90
N ILE A 383 -19.32 -39.22 26.93
CA ILE A 383 -18.49 -39.62 25.79
C ILE A 383 -18.63 -41.11 25.47
N GLU A 384 -18.70 -41.97 26.48
CA GLU A 384 -18.89 -43.40 26.27
C GLU A 384 -20.28 -43.72 25.68
N LYS A 385 -21.33 -42.97 26.06
CA LYS A 385 -22.66 -43.05 25.44
C LYS A 385 -22.58 -42.67 23.95
N MET A 386 -21.95 -41.53 23.62
CA MET A 386 -21.76 -41.09 22.23
C MET A 386 -21.02 -42.15 21.39
N LYS A 387 -19.93 -42.73 21.92
CA LYS A 387 -19.17 -43.78 21.20
C LYS A 387 -20.06 -44.98 20.88
N LYS A 388 -20.92 -45.42 21.81
CA LYS A 388 -21.83 -46.55 21.60
C LYS A 388 -22.86 -46.25 20.52
N GLU A 389 -23.48 -45.07 20.56
CA GLU A 389 -24.46 -44.63 19.56
C GLU A 389 -23.86 -44.58 18.16
N ILE A 390 -22.66 -44.01 18.03
CA ILE A 390 -21.92 -43.95 16.76
C ILE A 390 -21.54 -45.35 16.25
N ILE A 391 -21.11 -46.26 17.14
CA ILE A 391 -20.79 -47.65 16.74
C ILE A 391 -22.04 -48.37 16.22
N ASN A 392 -23.19 -48.19 16.87
CA ASN A 392 -24.44 -48.82 16.46
C ASN A 392 -24.90 -48.30 15.09
N ASP A 393 -24.77 -47.00 14.84
CA ASP A 393 -25.10 -46.41 13.54
C ASP A 393 -24.15 -46.88 12.42
N ILE A 394 -22.83 -46.93 12.68
CA ILE A 394 -21.85 -47.48 11.72
C ILE A 394 -22.18 -48.94 11.36
N LYS A 395 -22.64 -49.75 12.32
CA LYS A 395 -23.07 -51.13 12.07
C LYS A 395 -24.36 -51.22 11.26
N LYS A 396 -25.27 -50.24 11.38
CA LYS A 396 -26.54 -50.21 10.64
C LYS A 396 -26.39 -49.74 9.20
N ARG A 397 -25.35 -48.94 8.91
CA ARG A 397 -25.02 -48.43 7.56
C ARG A 397 -24.12 -49.34 6.73
N ARG A 398 -23.57 -50.41 7.33
CA ARG A 398 -22.89 -51.51 6.64
C ARG A 398 -23.88 -52.65 6.43
#